data_AF-A0A418QN54-F1
#
_entry.id   AF-A0A418QN54-F1
#
_cell.length_a   1.000
_cell.length_b   1.000
_cell.length_c   1.000
_cell.angle_alpha   90.00
_cell.angle_beta   90.00
_cell.angle_gamma   90.00
#
_symmetry.space_group_name_H-M   'P 1'
#
loop_
_entity.id
_entity.type
_entity.pdbx_description
1 polymer ?
#
loop_
_entity_poly.entity_id
_entity_poly.type
_entity_poly.pdbx_seq_one_letter_code
_entity_poly.pdbx_strand_id
1 'polypeptide(L)'
;MASFFQPSAELLRAFGFTRFASPAGQARYSRSSEVGQETIVLYDDDELTLLESVNGQLLYCFQGRVASEAELRVLFRQVNWPAEVGGPLPVATSPVLAAGQ
;
A
#
# COMPACT_ATOMS: atom_id res chain seq x y z
N MET A 1 -0.59 4.99 21.51
CA MET A 1 -0.95 3.80 20.69
C MET A 1 0.07 3.72 19.58
N ALA A 2 0.72 2.56 19.41
CA ALA A 2 1.60 2.38 18.26
C ALA A 2 0.71 2.35 17.02
N SER A 3 0.76 3.40 16.20
CA SER A 3 0.14 3.40 14.88
C SER A 3 0.97 2.47 14.00
N PHE A 4 0.42 1.30 13.67
CA PHE A 4 1.04 0.40 12.71
C PHE A 4 0.88 1.00 11.30
N PHE A 5 1.80 0.68 10.42
CA PHE A 5 1.78 1.24 9.08
C PHE A 5 0.80 0.46 8.20
N GLN A 6 -0.18 1.14 7.61
CA GLN A 6 -0.96 0.60 6.51
C GLN A 6 -0.67 1.34 5.21
N PRO A 7 -0.43 0.62 4.10
CA PRO A 7 -0.28 1.26 2.81
C PRO A 7 -1.59 1.88 2.37
N SER A 8 -1.53 3.13 1.87
CA SER A 8 -2.71 3.78 1.31
C SER A 8 -3.16 3.13 0.01
N ALA A 9 -4.44 3.29 -0.33
CA ALA A 9 -4.96 2.81 -1.61
C ALA A 9 -4.26 3.46 -2.83
N GLU A 10 -3.76 4.69 -2.68
CA GLU A 10 -2.97 5.39 -3.70
C GLU A 10 -1.62 4.72 -3.90
N LEU A 11 -0.94 4.38 -2.81
CA LEU A 11 0.33 3.65 -2.85
C LEU A 11 0.18 2.31 -3.55
N LEU A 12 -0.82 1.51 -3.15
CA LEU A 12 -1.07 0.21 -3.75
C LEU A 12 -1.40 0.31 -5.25
N ARG A 13 -2.19 1.31 -5.66
CA ARG A 13 -2.47 1.54 -7.09
C ARG A 13 -1.21 1.91 -7.88
N ALA A 14 -0.31 2.72 -7.32
CA ALA A 14 0.98 3.04 -7.94
C ALA A 14 1.85 1.79 -8.16
N PHE A 15 1.70 0.78 -7.29
CA PHE A 15 2.33 -0.54 -7.43
C PHE A 15 1.62 -1.52 -8.38
N GLY A 16 0.59 -1.05 -9.10
CA GLY A 16 -0.20 -1.88 -10.02
C GLY A 16 -1.23 -2.77 -9.33
N PHE A 17 -1.48 -2.58 -8.03
CA PHE A 17 -2.56 -3.31 -7.36
C PHE A 17 -3.92 -2.73 -7.76
N THR A 18 -4.82 -3.65 -8.12
CA THR A 18 -6.23 -3.35 -8.34
C THR A 18 -7.03 -3.74 -7.11
N ARG A 19 -7.98 -2.89 -6.70
CA ARG A 19 -8.88 -3.19 -5.57
C ARG A 19 -9.95 -4.18 -6.02
N PHE A 20 -10.22 -5.19 -5.19
CA PHE A 20 -11.25 -6.19 -5.41
C PHE A 20 -12.33 -6.12 -4.32
N ALA A 21 -13.53 -6.61 -4.66
CA ALA A 21 -14.60 -6.77 -3.68
C ALA A 21 -14.13 -7.66 -2.53
N SER A 22 -14.44 -7.25 -1.31
CA SER A 22 -14.03 -7.91 -0.06
C SER A 22 -15.17 -7.84 0.94
N PRO A 23 -15.26 -8.77 1.90
CA PRO A 23 -16.16 -8.65 3.04
C PRO A 23 -15.93 -7.33 3.80
N ALA A 24 -16.95 -6.87 4.53
CA ALA A 24 -16.80 -5.72 5.43
C ALA A 24 -15.66 -5.99 6.43
N GLY A 25 -14.89 -4.94 6.76
CA GLY A 25 -13.72 -5.08 7.62
C GLY A 25 -12.40 -5.33 6.87
N GLN A 26 -12.46 -5.51 5.54
CA GLN A 26 -11.32 -5.90 4.72
C GLN A 26 -11.25 -5.12 3.40
N ALA A 27 -10.04 -4.80 2.96
CA ALA A 27 -9.77 -4.28 1.63
C ALA A 27 -8.73 -5.15 0.93
N ARG A 28 -9.17 -5.85 -0.12
CA ARG A 28 -8.30 -6.69 -0.95
C ARG A 28 -7.77 -5.93 -2.16
N TYR A 29 -6.48 -6.10 -2.40
CA TYR A 29 -5.72 -5.54 -3.50
C TYR A 29 -4.94 -6.68 -4.15
N SER A 30 -5.07 -6.88 -5.46
CA SER A 30 -4.29 -7.91 -6.17
C SER A 30 -3.60 -7.34 -7.41
N ARG A 31 -2.42 -7.87 -7.73
CA ARG A 31 -1.69 -7.61 -8.99
C ARG A 31 -1.14 -8.90 -9.57
N SER A 32 -0.95 -8.91 -10.88
CA SER A 32 -0.20 -9.97 -11.56
C SER A 32 1.30 -9.75 -11.36
N SER A 33 2.04 -10.83 -11.15
CA SER A 33 3.50 -10.86 -11.07
C SER A 33 4.06 -11.75 -12.18
N GLU A 34 5.37 -11.69 -12.47
CA GLU A 34 6.01 -12.46 -13.55
C GLU A 34 5.78 -13.97 -13.42
N VAL A 35 5.63 -14.47 -12.20
CA VAL A 35 5.44 -15.90 -11.89
C VAL A 35 4.05 -16.23 -11.36
N GLY A 36 3.16 -15.25 -11.16
CA GLY A 36 1.89 -15.52 -10.48
C GLY A 36 1.04 -14.31 -10.14
N GLN A 37 0.46 -14.31 -8.93
CA GLN A 37 -0.41 -13.26 -8.41
C GLN A 37 -0.01 -12.91 -6.97
N GLU A 38 0.13 -11.62 -6.72
CA GLU A 38 0.31 -11.07 -5.37
C GLU A 38 -1.03 -10.46 -4.91
N THR A 39 -1.41 -10.74 -3.67
CA THR A 39 -2.62 -10.21 -3.05
C THR A 39 -2.31 -9.67 -1.67
N ILE A 40 -2.74 -8.43 -1.41
CA ILE A 40 -2.78 -7.82 -0.09
C ILE A 40 -4.21 -7.74 0.41
N VAL A 41 -4.39 -8.03 1.68
CA VAL A 41 -5.62 -7.78 2.44
C VAL A 41 -5.28 -6.85 3.59
N LEU A 42 -5.91 -5.69 3.63
CA LEU A 42 -5.83 -4.74 4.74
C LEU A 42 -7.07 -4.92 5.63
N TYR A 43 -6.88 -4.96 6.95
CA TYR A 43 -7.97 -5.05 7.92
C TYR A 43 -8.14 -3.72 8.65
N ASP A 44 -9.34 -3.42 9.15
CA ASP A 44 -9.61 -2.18 9.92
C ASP A 44 -8.82 -2.07 11.24
N ASP A 45 -8.25 -3.16 11.76
CA ASP A 45 -7.45 -3.21 13.00
C ASP A 45 -5.93 -3.10 12.76
N ASP A 46 -5.55 -2.46 11.66
CA ASP A 46 -4.17 -2.27 11.20
C ASP A 46 -3.38 -3.57 10.89
N GLU A 47 -4.04 -4.73 10.91
CA GLU A 47 -3.46 -5.97 10.41
C GLU A 47 -3.40 -5.97 8.88
N LEU A 48 -2.39 -6.65 8.34
CA LEU A 48 -2.21 -6.89 6.91
C LEU A 48 -1.93 -8.37 6.67
N THR A 49 -2.49 -8.90 5.58
CA THR A 49 -2.09 -10.19 5.01
C THR A 49 -1.52 -9.97 3.61
N LEU A 50 -0.34 -10.52 3.34
CA LEU A 50 0.27 -10.57 2.00
C LEU A 50 0.34 -12.03 1.55
N LEU A 51 -0.21 -12.30 0.37
CA LEU A 51 -0.30 -13.62 -0.24
C LEU A 51 0.38 -13.59 -1.60
N GLU A 52 1.26 -14.55 -1.86
CA GLU A 52 1.83 -14.79 -3.19
C GLU A 52 1.42 -16.17 -3.67
N SER A 53 0.71 -16.21 -4.80
CA SER A 53 0.33 -17.46 -5.46
C SER A 53 1.03 -17.59 -6.81
N VAL A 54 1.67 -18.73 -7.06
CA VAL A 54 2.32 -19.07 -8.32
C VAL A 54 1.64 -20.30 -8.88
N ASN A 55 1.19 -20.23 -10.14
CA ASN A 55 0.44 -21.31 -10.79
C ASN A 55 -0.76 -21.85 -9.96
N GLY A 56 -1.44 -20.97 -9.23
CA GLY A 56 -2.58 -21.33 -8.37
C GLY A 56 -2.22 -22.01 -7.04
N GLN A 57 -0.93 -22.14 -6.72
CA GLN A 57 -0.45 -22.62 -5.42
C GLN A 57 -0.02 -21.42 -4.56
N LEU A 58 -0.39 -21.41 -3.29
CA LEU A 58 0.08 -20.39 -2.35
C LEU A 58 1.52 -20.72 -1.95
N LEU A 59 2.47 -19.85 -2.31
CA LEU A 59 3.89 -20.04 -1.99
C LEU A 59 4.32 -19.25 -0.77
N TYR A 60 3.75 -18.06 -0.58
CA TYR A 60 4.08 -17.19 0.53
C TYR A 60 2.82 -16.58 1.14
N CYS A 61 2.81 -16.56 2.47
CA CYS A 61 1.77 -15.94 3.27
C CYS A 61 2.46 -15.22 4.44
N PHE A 62 2.24 -13.93 4.54
CA PHE A 62 2.52 -13.14 5.72
C PHE A 62 1.21 -12.64 6.30
N GLN A 63 1.04 -12.75 7.61
CA GLN A 63 -0.06 -12.15 8.34
C GLN A 63 0.50 -11.49 9.60
N GLY A 64 0.20 -10.21 9.77
CA GLY A 64 0.60 -9.46 10.95
C GLY A 64 0.55 -7.96 10.73
N ARG A 65 1.03 -7.23 11.73
CA ARG A 65 1.15 -5.78 11.68
C ARG A 65 2.59 -5.40 11.35
N VAL A 66 2.76 -4.36 10.52
CA VAL A 66 4.07 -3.79 10.21
C VAL A 66 4.27 -2.50 11.00
N ALA A 67 5.42 -2.32 11.62
CA ALA A 67 5.71 -1.13 12.41
C ALA A 67 6.11 0.07 11.52
N SER A 68 6.49 -0.17 10.27
CA SER A 68 6.93 0.89 9.35
C SER A 68 6.76 0.55 7.86
N GLU A 69 6.81 1.59 7.02
CA GLU A 69 6.90 1.45 5.57
C GLU A 69 8.13 0.64 5.13
N ALA A 70 9.23 0.75 5.87
CA ALA A 70 10.47 0.00 5.58
C ALA A 70 10.26 -1.52 5.70
N GLU A 71 9.49 -1.98 6.69
CA GLU A 71 9.14 -3.40 6.80
C GLU A 71 8.22 -3.85 5.67
N LEU A 72 7.25 -3.02 5.28
CA LEU A 72 6.40 -3.33 4.13
C LEU A 72 7.21 -3.48 2.84
N ARG A 73 8.22 -2.62 2.62
CA ARG A 73 9.14 -2.71 1.48
C ARG A 73 9.89 -4.04 1.45
N VAL A 74 10.37 -4.49 2.60
CA VAL A 74 11.04 -5.80 2.73
C VAL A 74 10.06 -6.93 2.39
N LEU A 75 8.82 -6.86 2.87
CA LEU A 75 7.79 -7.87 2.59
C LEU A 75 7.46 -7.97 1.09
N PHE A 76 7.40 -6.84 0.39
CA PHE A 76 7.17 -6.83 -1.06
C PHE A 76 8.34 -7.34 -1.89
N ARG A 77 9.52 -7.55 -1.28
CA ARG A 77 10.77 -7.93 -1.98
C ARG A 77 11.10 -7.02 -3.17
N GLN A 78 10.49 -5.84 -3.25
CA GLN A 78 10.70 -4.88 -4.31
C GLN A 78 11.89 -4.00 -3.96
N VAL A 79 13.04 -4.33 -4.55
CA VAL A 79 14.28 -3.54 -4.43
C VAL A 79 14.15 -2.19 -5.17
N ASN A 80 13.21 -2.09 -6.14
CA ASN A 80 12.89 -0.90 -6.92
C ASN A 80 11.53 -0.30 -6.50
N TRP A 81 11.44 0.21 -5.28
CA TRP A 81 10.33 1.09 -4.89
C TRP A 81 10.45 2.38 -5.72
N PRO A 82 9.45 2.78 -6.52
CA PRO A 82 9.48 4.07 -7.17
C PRO A 82 9.55 5.13 -6.07
N ALA A 83 10.67 5.86 -6.01
CA ALA A 83 10.92 6.89 -5.00
C ALA A 83 9.85 8.00 -5.03
N GLU A 84 9.05 8.08 -6.10
CA GLU A 84 8.07 9.13 -6.36
C GLU A 84 6.68 8.89 -5.74
N VAL A 85 6.46 7.84 -4.96
CA VAL A 85 5.21 7.71 -4.16
C VAL A 85 5.30 8.43 -2.81
N GLY A 86 6.20 9.41 -2.70
CA GLY A 86 6.08 10.53 -1.80
C GLY A 86 5.70 11.75 -2.63
N GLY A 87 4.43 11.86 -3.04
CA GLY A 87 3.95 13.06 -3.72
C GLY A 87 4.30 14.30 -2.89
N PRO A 88 4.74 15.41 -3.53
CA PRO A 88 5.14 16.61 -2.80
C PRO A 88 4.00 17.08 -1.90
N LEU A 89 4.35 17.52 -0.69
CA LEU A 89 3.46 18.24 0.22
C LEU A 89 2.57 19.19 -0.60
N PRO A 90 1.25 19.29 -0.33
CA PRO A 90 0.47 20.36 -0.93
C PRO A 90 1.12 21.66 -0.51
N VAL A 91 1.80 22.33 -1.45
CA VAL A 91 2.21 23.70 -1.26
C VAL A 91 0.91 24.45 -1.01
N ALA A 92 0.71 24.84 0.25
CA ALA A 92 -0.38 25.71 0.62
C ALA A 92 -0.16 26.98 -0.19
N THR A 93 -0.87 27.12 -1.30
CA THR A 93 -1.05 28.40 -1.98
C THR A 93 -1.73 29.29 -0.96
N SER A 94 -0.93 30.02 -0.18
CA SER A 94 -1.41 31.09 0.66
C SER A 94 -1.73 32.26 -0.27
N PRO A 95 -2.99 32.69 -0.42
CA PRO A 95 -3.27 34.00 -0.96
C PRO A 95 -3.02 35.00 0.18
N VAL A 96 -1.78 35.50 0.30
CA VAL A 96 -1.47 36.59 1.24
C VAL A 96 -1.35 37.92 0.49
N LEU A 97 -2.20 38.85 0.93
CA LEU A 97 -2.17 40.30 0.77
C LEU A 97 -2.34 40.87 -0.65
N ALA A 98 -3.48 41.47 -1.01
CA ALA A 98 -4.07 42.74 -0.53
C ALA A 98 -3.45 44.00 -1.17
N ALA A 99 -4.36 44.79 -1.75
CA ALA A 99 -4.49 46.25 -1.70
C ALA A 99 -3.28 47.16 -2.04
N GLY A 100 -3.52 48.06 -3.00
CA GLY A 100 -2.74 49.27 -3.30
C GLY A 100 -1.89 49.10 -4.56
N GLN A 101 -2.05 49.87 -5.65
CA GLN A 101 -2.59 51.21 -5.86
C GLN A 101 -3.43 51.29 -7.14
#